data_AF-A0A1Q7E7A2-F1
#
_entry.id   AF-A0A1Q7E7A2-F1
#
_cell.length_a   1.000
_cell.length_b   1.000
_cell.length_c   1.000
_cell.angle_alpha   90.00
_cell.angle_beta   90.00
_cell.angle_gamma   90.00
#
_symmetry.space_group_name_H-M   'P 1'
#
loop_
_entity.id
_entity.type
_entity.pdbx_description
1 polymer ?
#
loop_
_entity_poly.entity_id
_entity_poly.type
_entity_poly.pdbx_seq_one_letter_code
_entity_poly.pdbx_strand_id
1 'polypeptide(L)' 'MTVGDTVPFVVVVRTAAGNLANPHLRVTSLDPGLLQVNTRGDTLFGLGQGRALLDVQLVSSVITGAAPDTVHPIRVRP' A
#
# COMPACT_ATOMS: atom_id res chain seq x y z
N MET A 1 4.34 -9.87 -8.70
CA MET A 1 4.84 -10.86 -7.73
C MET A 1 4.26 -12.22 -8.07
N THR A 2 4.92 -13.29 -7.63
CA THR A 2 4.46 -14.69 -7.66
C THR A 2 3.89 -15.12 -6.31
N VAL A 3 3.21 -16.27 -6.26
CA VAL A 3 2.72 -16.83 -4.99
C VAL A 3 3.91 -17.28 -4.14
N GLY A 4 3.88 -16.97 -2.84
CA GLY A 4 4.99 -17.20 -1.91
C GLY A 4 6.01 -16.06 -1.84
N ASP A 5 5.93 -15.08 -2.74
CA ASP A 5 6.83 -13.92 -2.70
C ASP A 5 6.59 -13.09 -1.43
N THR A 6 7.71 -12.60 -0.88
CA THR A 6 7.73 -11.51 0.10
C THR A 6 8.44 -10.32 -0.54
N VAL A 7 7.72 -9.22 -0.76
CA VAL A 7 8.24 -8.08 -1.53
C VAL A 7 8.12 -6.80 -0.71
N PRO A 8 9.18 -5.97 -0.65
CA PRO A 8 9.09 -4.65 -0.02
C PRO A 8 8.11 -3.75 -0.79
N PHE A 9 7.32 -2.97 -0.05
CA PHE A 9 6.37 -2.00 -0.56
C PHE A 9 6.68 -0.62 -0.01
N VAL A 10 6.84 0.35 -0.92
CA VAL A 10 7.22 1.72 -0.60
C VAL A 10 6.20 2.66 -1.19
N VAL A 11 5.61 3.51 -0.35
CA VAL A 11 4.72 4.59 -0.77
C VAL A 11 5.44 5.92 -0.58
N VAL A 12 5.45 6.74 -1.62
CA VAL A 12 5.99 8.09 -1.58
C VAL A 12 4.85 9.09 -1.69
N VAL A 13 4.62 9.86 -0.63
CA VAL A 13 3.62 10.93 -0.63
C VAL A 13 4.27 12.21 -1.13
N ARG A 14 3.72 12.77 -2.21
CA ARG A 14 4.23 14.00 -2.83
C ARG A 14 3.28 15.16 -2.57
N THR A 15 3.85 16.30 -2.20
CA THR A 15 3.14 17.57 -1.99
C THR A 15 3.73 18.64 -2.91
N ALA A 16 3.09 19.81 -2.97
CA ALA A 16 3.65 20.96 -3.70
C ALA A 16 5.02 21.41 -3.15
N ALA A 17 5.31 21.17 -1.87
CA ALA A 17 6.59 21.52 -1.22
C ALA A 17 7.66 20.42 -1.35
N GLY A 18 7.36 19.29 -2.00
CA GLY A 18 8.24 18.14 -2.14
C GLY A 18 7.69 16.87 -1.48
N ASN A 19 8.56 15.89 -1.27
CA ASN A 19 8.18 14.61 -0.64
C ASN A 19 7.90 14.82 0.84
N LEU A 20 6.74 14.35 1.30
CA LEU A 20 6.42 14.33 2.71
C LEU A 20 7.30 13.31 3.42
N ALA A 21 8.12 13.76 4.36
CA ALA A 21 8.94 12.88 5.17
C ALA A 21 8.06 12.12 6.18
N ASN A 22 8.28 10.81 6.29
CA ASN A 22 7.61 9.92 7.26
C ASN A 22 6.07 10.08 7.31
N PRO A 23 5.36 9.90 6.18
CA PRO A 23 3.90 9.97 6.18
C PRO A 23 3.30 8.84 7.02
N HIS A 24 2.32 9.14 7.87
CA HIS A 24 1.56 8.10 8.55
C HIS A 24 0.50 7.55 7.60
N LEU A 25 0.82 6.41 7.00
CA LEU A 25 -0.04 5.69 6.07
C LEU A 25 -0.67 4.48 6.74
N ARG A 26 -1.91 4.20 6.35
CA ARG A 26 -2.56 2.92 6.61
C ARG A 26 -2.74 2.21 5.28
N VAL A 27 -2.19 1.00 5.21
CA VAL A 27 -2.26 0.15 4.02
C VAL A 27 -3.10 -1.07 4.39
N THR A 28 -4.15 -1.33 3.61
CA THR A 28 -5.05 -2.46 3.82
C THR A 28 -5.19 -3.23 2.52
N SER A 29 -5.07 -4.56 2.58
CA SER A 29 -5.44 -5.40 1.44
C SER A 29 -6.96 -5.59 1.41
N LEU A 30 -7.56 -5.33 0.25
CA LEU A 30 -8.97 -5.59 0.01
C LEU A 30 -9.23 -7.04 -0.40
N ASP A 31 -8.18 -7.77 -0.79
CA ASP A 31 -8.23 -9.17 -1.22
C ASP A 31 -7.27 -10.04 -0.38
N PRO A 32 -7.51 -10.22 0.94
CA PRO A 32 -6.56 -10.83 1.87
C PRO A 32 -6.28 -12.32 1.61
N GLY A 33 -7.07 -13.00 0.77
CA GLY A 33 -6.79 -14.36 0.30
C GLY A 33 -5.81 -14.43 -0.89
N LEU A 34 -5.58 -13.32 -1.59
CA LEU A 34 -4.69 -13.23 -2.74
C LEU A 34 -3.38 -12.49 -2.40
N LEU A 35 -3.50 -11.43 -1.59
CA LEU A 35 -2.40 -10.55 -1.21
C LEU A 35 -2.57 -10.13 0.24
N GLN A 36 -1.53 -10.28 1.06
CA GLN A 36 -1.48 -9.71 2.40
C GLN A 36 -0.45 -8.59 2.49
N VAL A 37 -0.68 -7.68 3.42
CA VAL A 37 0.29 -6.66 3.84
C VAL A 37 0.60 -6.90 5.33
N ASN A 38 1.86 -6.72 5.73
CA ASN A 38 2.20 -6.81 7.15
C ASN A 38 1.55 -5.69 7.97
N THR A 39 1.56 -5.83 9.29
CA THR A 39 1.00 -4.83 10.23
C THR A 39 1.66 -3.46 10.13
N ARG A 40 2.91 -3.39 9.65
CA ARG A 40 3.64 -2.14 9.43
C ARG A 40 3.26 -1.43 8.13
N GLY A 41 2.64 -2.13 7.18
CA GLY A 41 2.26 -1.57 5.89
C GLY A 41 3.40 -1.44 4.86
N ASP A 42 4.54 -2.12 5.07
CA ASP A 42 5.76 -1.96 4.25
C ASP A 42 6.18 -3.23 3.50
N THR A 43 5.47 -4.34 3.71
CA THR A 43 5.81 -5.64 3.13
C THR A 43 4.56 -6.32 2.60
N LEU A 44 4.63 -6.83 1.37
CA LEU A 44 3.57 -7.57 0.70
C LEU A 44 3.89 -9.05 0.62
N PHE A 45 2.86 -9.88 0.82
CA PHE A 45 2.93 -11.34 0.72
C PHE A 45 1.96 -11.82 -0.37
N GLY A 46 2.49 -12.48 -1.40
CA GLY A 46 1.67 -13.13 -2.42
C GLY A 46 1.10 -14.45 -1.92
N LEU A 47 -0.21 -14.55 -1.74
CA LEU A 47 -0.86 -15.74 -1.16
C LEU A 47 -1.63 -16.58 -2.18
N GLY A 48 -2.17 -15.93 -3.21
CA GLY A 48 -3.00 -16.57 -4.21
C GLY A 48 -2.91 -15.86 -5.56
N GLN A 49 -3.12 -16.62 -6.62
CA GLN A 49 -3.08 -16.08 -7.99
C GLN A 49 -4.29 -15.18 -8.24
N GLY A 50 -4.06 -13.99 -8.82
CA GLY A 50 -5.14 -13.11 -9.22
C GLY A 50 -4.73 -11.64 -9.33
N ARG A 51 -5.74 -10.77 -9.37
CA ARG A 51 -5.55 -9.33 -9.18
C ARG A 51 -6.07 -8.98 -7.80
N ALA A 52 -5.24 -8.29 -7.03
CA ALA A 52 -5.58 -7.82 -5.70
C ALA A 52 -5.53 -6.29 -5.68
N LEU A 53 -6.35 -5.69 -4.82
CA LEU A 53 -6.36 -4.26 -4.57
C LEU A 53 -5.79 -3.94 -3.18
N LEU A 54 -4.99 -2.88 -3.13
CA LEU A 54 -4.58 -2.24 -1.89
C LEU A 54 -5.30 -0.91 -1.74
N ASP A 55 -5.87 -0.71 -0.56
CA ASP A 55 -6.35 0.57 -0.07
C ASP A 55 -5.23 1.26 0.72
N VAL A 56 -4.82 2.46 0.29
CA VAL A 56 -3.72 3.22 0.89
C VAL A 56 -4.24 4.59 1.32
N GLN A 57 -4.33 4.78 2.63
CA GLN A 57 -4.89 5.98 3.24
C GLN A 57 -3.82 6.77 3.98
N LEU A 58 -3.77 8.09 3.78
CA LEU A 58 -2.98 9.00 4.61
C LEU A 58 -3.76 9.34 5.89
N VAL A 59 -3.37 8.75 7.02
CA VAL A 59 -4.10 8.87 8.30
C VAL A 59 -3.70 10.11 9.08
N SER A 60 -2.41 10.46 9.04
CA SER A 60 -1.89 11.65 9.68
C SER A 60 -0.83 12.26 8.79
N SER A 61 -1.06 13.50 8.44
CA SER A 61 -0.03 14.37 7.93
C SER A 61 -0.31 15.75 8.50
N VAL A 62 0.74 16.49 8.87
CA VAL A 62 0.64 17.91 9.15
C VAL A 62 0.41 18.66 7.82
N ILE A 63 -0.66 18.30 7.11
CA ILE A 63 -1.13 18.93 5.88
C ILE A 63 -2.53 19.44 6.21
N THR A 64 -2.67 20.76 6.26
CA THR A 64 -3.92 21.49 6.46
C THR A 64 -4.84 21.45 5.23
N GLY A 65 -4.92 20.32 4.53
CA GLY A 65 -5.64 20.15 3.28
C GLY A 65 -5.98 18.69 3.03
N ALA A 66 -7.15 18.45 2.42
CA ALA A 66 -7.81 17.15 2.23
C ALA A 66 -6.85 15.94 2.09
N ALA A 67 -7.07 14.91 2.90
CA ALA A 67 -6.26 13.69 2.89
C ALA A 67 -6.38 13.00 1.51
N PRO A 68 -5.25 12.68 0.84
CA PRO A 68 -5.27 11.90 -0.38
C PRO A 68 -5.65 10.45 -0.06
N ASP A 69 -6.65 9.94 -0.77
CA ASP A 69 -7.04 8.54 -0.81
C ASP A 69 -6.65 7.96 -2.18
N THR A 70 -6.02 6.77 -2.22
CA THR A 70 -5.55 6.17 -3.48
C THR A 70 -5.63 4.64 -3.41
N VAL A 71 -6.30 4.05 -4.40
CA VAL A 71 -6.37 2.60 -4.60
C VAL A 71 -5.30 2.15 -5.60
N HIS A 72 -4.52 1.12 -5.25
CA HIS A 72 -3.45 0.61 -6.11
C HIS A 72 -3.71 -0.85 -6.55
N PRO A 73 -3.77 -1.15 -7.86
CA PRO A 73 -3.95 -2.50 -8.35
C PRO A 73 -2.64 -3.27 -8.44
N ILE A 74 -2.63 -4.52 -7.96
CA ILE A 74 -1.47 -5.42 -8.01
C ILE A 74 -1.86 -6.73 -8.71
N ARG A 75 -0.98 -7.20 -9.61
CA ARG A 75 -1.12 -8.51 -10.27
C ARG A 75 -0.20 -9.55 -9.62
N VAL A 76 -0.81 -10.58 -9.04
CA VAL A 76 -0.14 -11.78 -8.52
C VAL A 76 -0.20 -12.88 -9.58
N ARG A 77 0.96 -13.44 -9.90
CA ARG A 77 1.14 -14.53 -10.86
C ARG A 77 1.35 -15.85 -10.12
N PRO A 78 1.12 -17.01 -10.77
CA PRO A 78 1.53 -18.29 -10.21
C PRO A 78 3.00 -18.27 -9.83
#